data_AF-A0A7C9UTH4-F1
#
_entry.id   AF-A0A7C9UTH4-F1
#
_cell.length_a   1.000
_cell.length_b   1.000
_cell.length_c   1.000
_cell.angle_alpha   90.00
_cell.angle_beta   90.00
_cell.angle_gamma   90.00
#
_symmetry.space_group_name_H-M   'P 1'
#
loop_
_entity.id
_entity.type
_entity.pdbx_description
1 polymer ?
#
loop_
_entity_poly.entity_id
_entity_poly.type
_entity_poly.pdbx_seq_one_letter_code
_entity_poly.pdbx_strand_id
1 'polypeptide(L)'
;MTDTPPPRGHNLPPEEARVNDLVAVANRWIKERSVLADQETADKCSAFLDQINLALKALEKQRKDEKQPHLDAAKAVDAKFKPLTDLLEKAKTLVKPLLTAWLQKLDREREAAARAAREEVARLAAEAARAAEEAQKAADVIGATVEAEAAARAAEEAQKAAQRAEKAPTNLQSSMGARTKSLRTVWRARVTNHAAALWHFHKHPDVIATIERLASAEARAEAAHNKGISTIPGVEFYPERTAA
;
A
#
# COMPACT_ATOMS: atom_id res chain seq x y z
N MET A 1 34.47 33.35 36.39
CA MET A 1 34.34 32.16 35.52
C MET A 1 34.84 30.97 36.29
N THR A 2 33.96 30.09 36.75
CA THR A 2 34.18 28.64 36.89
C THR A 2 32.82 28.02 37.18
N ASP A 3 32.09 27.80 36.09
CA ASP A 3 30.97 26.87 36.02
C ASP A 3 31.55 25.46 36.21
N THR A 4 31.07 24.71 37.19
CA THR A 4 31.45 23.30 37.39
C THR A 4 30.16 22.51 37.59
N PRO A 5 29.81 21.60 36.66
CA PRO A 5 28.55 20.88 36.71
C PRO A 5 28.57 19.84 37.84
N PRO A 6 27.40 19.45 38.38
CA PRO A 6 27.32 18.48 39.47
C PRO A 6 27.80 17.10 39.02
N PRO A 7 28.38 16.29 39.94
CA PRO A 7 28.96 15.00 39.60
C PRO A 7 27.88 14.02 39.13
N ARG A 8 28.15 13.41 37.95
CA ARG A 8 27.35 12.35 37.33
C ARG A 8 27.33 11.09 38.23
N GLY A 9 26.16 10.45 38.29
CA GLY A 9 25.77 9.47 39.29
C GLY A 9 26.57 8.16 39.34
N HIS A 10 26.72 7.67 40.57
CA HIS A 10 27.20 6.33 40.91
C HIS A 10 26.05 5.43 41.37
N ASN A 11 25.13 5.11 40.46
CA ASN A 11 24.23 3.99 40.65
C ASN A 11 23.86 3.42 39.28
N LEU A 12 24.84 2.78 38.62
CA LEU A 12 24.52 1.94 37.47
C LEU A 12 23.72 0.72 38.00
N PRO A 13 22.65 0.29 37.31
CA PRO A 13 21.96 -0.94 37.66
C PRO A 13 22.97 -2.09 37.79
N PRO A 14 22.82 -3.03 38.75
CA PRO A 14 23.74 -4.14 38.95
C PRO A 14 24.07 -4.94 37.67
N GLU A 15 23.16 -4.95 36.70
CA GLU A 15 23.33 -5.61 35.41
C GLU A 15 24.29 -4.88 34.45
N GLU A 16 24.31 -3.54 34.43
CA GLU A 16 25.20 -2.76 33.56
C GLU A 16 26.67 -2.90 33.99
N ALA A 17 26.93 -2.90 35.30
CA ALA A 17 28.27 -3.15 35.84
C ALA A 17 28.78 -4.55 35.44
N ARG A 18 27.93 -5.57 35.59
CA ARG A 18 28.25 -6.95 35.20
C ARG A 18 28.50 -7.09 33.69
N VAL A 19 27.71 -6.40 32.85
CA VAL A 19 27.93 -6.38 31.39
C VAL A 19 29.29 -5.77 31.07
N ASN A 20 29.62 -4.64 31.69
CA ASN A 20 30.91 -3.97 31.48
C ASN A 20 32.09 -4.87 31.90
N ASP A 21 31.96 -5.60 33.01
CA ASP A 21 32.98 -6.56 33.45
C ASP A 21 33.15 -7.71 32.45
N LEU A 22 32.06 -8.29 31.96
CA LEU A 22 32.11 -9.33 30.93
C LEU A 22 32.72 -8.81 29.63
N VAL A 23 32.37 -7.60 29.19
CA VAL A 23 32.96 -6.98 27.99
C VAL A 23 34.45 -6.73 28.19
N ALA A 24 34.88 -6.26 29.37
CA ALA A 24 36.30 -6.07 29.67
C ALA A 24 37.08 -7.39 29.67
N VAL A 25 36.49 -8.48 30.17
CA VAL A 25 37.08 -9.83 30.09
C VAL A 25 37.12 -10.33 28.64
N ALA A 26 36.07 -10.12 27.85
CA ALA A 26 36.04 -10.49 26.44
C ALA A 26 37.12 -9.75 25.63
N ASN A 27 37.30 -8.45 25.87
CA ASN A 27 38.36 -7.66 25.25
C ASN A 27 39.75 -8.19 25.58
N ARG A 28 39.99 -8.64 26.82
CA ARG A 28 41.26 -9.30 27.20
C ARG A 28 41.45 -10.63 26.48
N TRP A 29 40.42 -11.47 26.41
CA TRP A 29 40.47 -12.72 25.64
C TRP A 29 40.84 -12.48 24.17
N ILE A 30 40.18 -11.54 23.50
CA ILE A 30 40.42 -11.23 22.09
C ILE A 30 41.83 -10.67 21.88
N LYS A 31 42.29 -9.77 22.76
CA LYS A 31 43.59 -9.09 22.62
C LYS A 31 44.77 -9.98 22.97
N GLU A 32 44.66 -10.77 24.02
CA GLU A 32 45.76 -11.56 24.58
C GLU A 32 45.80 -13.00 24.05
N ARG A 33 44.68 -13.51 23.49
CA ARG A 33 44.56 -14.91 23.04
C ARG A 33 43.86 -14.98 21.67
N SER A 34 44.58 -14.58 20.63
CA SER A 34 44.09 -14.62 19.23
C SER A 34 43.94 -16.03 18.65
N VAL A 35 44.65 -17.02 19.23
CA VAL A 35 44.51 -18.45 18.92
C VAL A 35 44.46 -19.23 20.24
N LEU A 36 43.53 -20.17 20.36
CA LEU A 36 43.42 -21.05 21.53
C LEU A 36 44.46 -22.17 21.37
N ALA A 37 45.49 -22.18 22.23
CA ALA A 37 46.65 -23.05 22.10
C ALA A 37 46.47 -24.45 22.70
N ASP A 38 45.56 -24.61 23.66
CA ASP A 38 45.33 -25.87 24.38
C ASP A 38 43.85 -26.05 24.77
N GLN A 39 43.48 -27.30 25.08
CA GLN A 39 42.11 -27.67 25.44
C GLN A 39 41.64 -26.98 26.72
N GLU A 40 42.52 -26.81 27.72
CA GLU A 40 42.18 -26.15 28.99
C GLU A 40 41.76 -24.69 28.78
N THR A 41 42.44 -23.99 27.87
CA THR A 41 42.12 -22.62 27.45
C THR A 41 40.83 -22.57 26.65
N ALA A 42 40.58 -23.57 25.80
CA ALA A 42 39.31 -23.70 25.09
C ALA A 42 38.13 -23.93 26.06
N ASP A 43 38.30 -24.77 27.07
CA ASP A 43 37.28 -25.04 28.09
C ASP A 43 36.98 -23.78 28.93
N LYS A 44 38.01 -23.00 29.29
CA LYS A 44 37.84 -21.70 29.97
C LYS A 44 37.15 -20.66 29.09
N CYS A 45 37.45 -20.64 27.79
CA CYS A 45 36.77 -19.78 26.83
C CYS A 45 35.28 -20.17 26.71
N SER A 46 35.00 -21.47 26.63
CA SER A 46 33.63 -22.02 26.62
C SER A 46 32.85 -21.62 27.87
N ALA A 47 33.43 -21.81 29.06
CA ALA A 47 32.81 -21.41 30.33
C ALA A 47 32.58 -19.89 30.42
N PHE A 48 33.43 -19.08 29.80
CA PHE A 48 33.24 -17.64 29.72
C PHE A 48 32.12 -17.25 28.73
N LEU A 49 32.01 -17.92 27.58
CA LEU A 49 30.87 -17.77 26.67
C LEU A 49 29.55 -18.12 27.36
N ASP A 50 29.51 -19.16 28.18
CA ASP A 50 28.34 -19.50 28.99
C ASP A 50 27.93 -18.37 29.94
N GLN A 51 28.89 -17.68 30.56
CA GLN A 51 28.61 -16.52 31.42
C GLN A 51 28.02 -15.35 30.64
N ILE A 52 28.51 -15.09 29.42
CA ILE A 52 27.94 -14.08 28.51
C ILE A 52 26.51 -14.47 28.13
N ASN A 53 26.28 -15.73 27.75
CA ASN A 53 24.96 -16.24 27.38
C ASN A 53 23.96 -16.14 28.54
N LEU A 54 24.37 -16.40 29.77
CA LEU A 54 23.55 -16.23 30.96
C LEU A 54 23.20 -14.75 31.19
N ALA A 55 24.15 -13.83 31.02
CA ALA A 55 23.91 -12.40 31.15
C ALA A 55 22.95 -11.88 30.07
N LEU A 56 23.11 -12.31 28.81
CA LEU A 56 22.18 -11.99 27.72
C LEU A 56 20.76 -12.48 28.01
N LYS A 57 20.62 -13.71 28.52
CA LYS A 57 19.31 -14.27 28.91
C LYS A 57 18.66 -13.48 30.06
N ALA A 58 19.44 -13.04 31.05
CA ALA A 58 18.95 -12.24 32.16
C ALA A 58 18.42 -10.88 31.69
N LEU A 59 19.20 -10.15 30.88
CA LEU A 59 18.80 -8.87 30.29
C LEU A 59 17.53 -8.99 29.44
N GLU A 60 17.44 -10.02 28.59
CA GLU A 60 16.26 -10.23 27.76
C GLU A 60 15.03 -10.59 28.60
N LYS A 61 15.21 -11.31 29.71
CA LYS A 61 14.14 -11.57 30.66
C LYS A 61 13.69 -10.29 31.35
N GLN A 62 14.60 -9.47 31.89
CA GLN A 62 14.25 -8.21 32.52
C GLN A 62 13.54 -7.28 31.52
N ARG A 63 14.05 -7.14 30.30
CA ARG A 63 13.40 -6.38 29.23
C ARG A 63 11.98 -6.87 28.97
N LYS A 64 11.77 -8.18 28.90
CA LYS A 64 10.43 -8.77 28.72
C LYS A 64 9.53 -8.44 29.90
N ASP A 65 10.01 -8.64 31.13
CA ASP A 65 9.25 -8.41 32.35
C ASP A 65 8.82 -6.93 32.49
N GLU A 66 9.73 -5.98 32.21
CA GLU A 66 9.44 -4.54 32.20
C GLU A 66 8.50 -4.14 31.06
N LYS A 67 8.65 -4.73 29.87
CA LYS A 67 7.83 -4.42 28.70
C LYS A 67 6.43 -5.06 28.79
N GLN A 68 6.29 -6.18 29.48
CA GLN A 68 5.05 -6.95 29.58
C GLN A 68 3.84 -6.12 30.04
N PRO A 69 3.90 -5.32 31.12
CA PRO A 69 2.75 -4.51 31.55
C PRO A 69 2.32 -3.48 30.49
N HIS A 70 3.27 -2.92 29.72
CA HIS A 70 2.95 -2.00 28.63
C HIS A 70 2.30 -2.71 27.44
N LEU A 71 2.76 -3.92 27.10
CA LEU A 71 2.13 -4.74 26.07
C LEU A 71 0.71 -5.14 26.47
N ASP A 72 0.49 -5.50 27.73
CA ASP A 72 -0.83 -5.90 28.21
C ASP A 72 -1.77 -4.71 28.33
N ALA A 73 -1.27 -3.54 28.74
CA ALA A 73 -2.02 -2.30 28.68
C ALA A 73 -2.41 -1.92 27.24
N ALA A 74 -1.48 -2.02 26.29
CA ALA A 74 -1.75 -1.77 24.87
C ALA A 74 -2.83 -2.73 24.33
N LYS A 75 -2.70 -4.04 24.62
CA LYS A 75 -3.71 -5.04 24.25
C LYS A 75 -5.08 -4.75 24.87
N ALA A 76 -5.13 -4.29 26.12
CA ALA A 76 -6.39 -3.94 26.78
C ALA A 76 -7.08 -2.75 26.10
N VAL A 77 -6.31 -1.74 25.69
CA VAL A 77 -6.81 -0.61 24.90
C VAL A 77 -7.33 -1.11 23.56
N ASP A 78 -6.53 -1.88 22.82
CA ASP A 78 -6.93 -2.43 21.53
C ASP A 78 -8.20 -3.27 21.65
N ALA A 79 -8.30 -4.15 22.65
CA ALA A 79 -9.48 -4.97 22.90
C ALA A 79 -10.75 -4.14 23.19
N LYS A 80 -10.61 -2.98 23.85
CA LYS A 80 -11.73 -2.05 24.10
C LYS A 80 -12.21 -1.38 22.81
N PHE A 81 -11.30 -0.96 21.95
CA PHE A 81 -11.63 -0.18 20.75
C PHE A 81 -11.93 -1.04 19.52
N LYS A 82 -11.31 -2.21 19.39
CA LYS A 82 -11.48 -3.11 18.25
C LYS A 82 -12.95 -3.41 17.92
N PRO A 83 -13.83 -3.82 18.86
CA PRO A 83 -15.23 -4.09 18.52
C PRO A 83 -15.98 -2.84 18.05
N LEU A 84 -15.66 -1.66 18.58
CA LEU A 84 -16.29 -0.39 18.17
C LEU A 84 -15.85 0.00 16.76
N THR A 85 -14.55 -0.09 16.48
CA THR A 85 -14.00 0.16 15.16
C THR A 85 -14.56 -0.84 14.15
N ASP A 86 -14.67 -2.13 14.51
CA ASP A 86 -15.22 -3.17 13.63
C ASP A 86 -16.69 -2.92 13.28
N LEU A 87 -17.50 -2.47 14.24
CA LEU A 87 -18.88 -2.07 14.00
C LEU A 87 -18.95 -0.91 13.00
N LEU A 88 -18.12 0.12 13.18
CA LEU A 88 -18.09 1.28 12.28
C LEU A 88 -17.54 0.92 10.89
N GLU A 89 -16.52 0.07 10.80
CA GLU A 89 -15.97 -0.43 9.54
C GLU A 89 -17.01 -1.27 8.80
N LYS A 90 -17.76 -2.11 9.51
CA LYS A 90 -18.86 -2.89 8.94
C LYS A 90 -19.96 -1.97 8.44
N ALA A 91 -20.41 -1.01 9.25
CA ALA A 91 -21.43 -0.03 8.85
C ALA A 91 -20.97 0.77 7.61
N LYS A 92 -19.73 1.26 7.60
CA LYS A 92 -19.14 1.96 6.45
C LYS A 92 -19.12 1.07 5.20
N THR A 93 -18.76 -0.20 5.34
CA THR A 93 -18.73 -1.17 4.24
C THR A 93 -20.11 -1.45 3.67
N LEU A 94 -21.16 -1.44 4.51
CA LEU A 94 -22.54 -1.64 4.09
C LEU A 94 -23.18 -0.39 3.47
N VAL A 95 -22.88 0.82 4.00
CA VAL A 95 -23.47 2.08 3.53
C VAL A 95 -22.78 2.60 2.26
N LYS A 96 -21.47 2.39 2.09
CA LYS A 96 -20.72 2.89 0.93
C LYS A 96 -21.25 2.40 -0.43
N PRO A 97 -21.65 1.13 -0.60
CA PRO A 97 -22.30 0.65 -1.82
C PRO A 97 -23.61 1.37 -2.13
N LEU A 98 -24.42 1.72 -1.12
CA LEU A 98 -25.68 2.45 -1.33
C LEU A 98 -25.41 3.82 -1.95
N LEU A 99 -24.45 4.57 -1.40
CA LEU A 99 -24.02 5.84 -1.98
C LEU A 99 -23.44 5.65 -3.39
N THR A 100 -22.67 4.57 -3.61
CA THR A 100 -22.09 4.28 -4.92
C THR A 100 -23.18 3.98 -5.95
N ALA A 101 -24.20 3.20 -5.60
CA ALA A 101 -25.34 2.91 -6.46
C ALA A 101 -26.13 4.19 -6.82
N TRP A 102 -26.31 5.09 -5.85
CA TRP A 102 -26.92 6.40 -6.11
C TRP A 102 -26.09 7.25 -7.09
N LEU A 103 -24.77 7.36 -6.88
CA LEU A 103 -23.90 8.11 -7.80
C LEU A 103 -23.86 7.48 -9.19
N GLN A 104 -23.90 6.15 -9.30
CA GLN A 104 -24.03 5.44 -10.58
C GLN A 104 -25.37 5.71 -11.26
N LYS A 105 -26.45 5.84 -10.50
CA LYS A 105 -27.75 6.24 -11.04
C LYS A 105 -27.69 7.65 -11.63
N LEU A 106 -27.15 8.62 -10.89
CA LEU A 106 -26.96 9.99 -11.39
C LEU A 106 -26.10 10.03 -12.65
N ASP A 107 -25.03 9.23 -12.69
CA ASP A 107 -24.16 9.12 -13.86
C ASP A 107 -24.90 8.56 -15.07
N ARG A 108 -25.69 7.48 -14.89
CA ARG A 108 -26.54 6.93 -15.96
C ARG A 108 -27.59 7.91 -16.44
N GLU A 109 -28.23 8.65 -15.54
CA GLU A 109 -29.22 9.67 -15.89
C GLU A 109 -28.60 10.81 -16.70
N ARG A 110 -27.40 11.27 -16.30
CA ARG A 110 -26.63 12.24 -17.07
C ARG A 110 -26.25 11.72 -18.44
N GLU A 111 -25.73 10.50 -18.55
CA GLU A 111 -25.35 9.91 -19.83
C GLU A 111 -26.56 9.71 -20.75
N ALA A 112 -27.71 9.30 -20.20
CA ALA A 112 -28.95 9.19 -20.96
C ALA A 112 -29.45 10.56 -21.45
N ALA A 113 -29.45 11.58 -20.58
CA ALA A 113 -29.83 12.94 -20.94
C ALA A 113 -28.87 13.54 -21.99
N ALA A 114 -27.55 13.32 -21.83
CA ALA A 114 -26.55 13.75 -22.78
C ALA A 114 -26.71 13.05 -24.14
N ARG A 115 -27.06 11.76 -24.16
CA ARG A 115 -27.35 11.03 -25.40
C ARG A 115 -28.59 11.60 -26.10
N ALA A 116 -29.70 11.74 -25.39
CA ALA A 116 -30.93 12.30 -25.95
C ALA A 116 -30.71 13.73 -26.50
N ALA A 117 -29.93 14.54 -25.78
CA ALA A 117 -29.59 15.89 -26.24
C ALA A 117 -28.68 15.87 -27.48
N ARG A 118 -27.74 14.92 -27.61
CA ARG A 118 -26.93 14.74 -28.83
C ARG A 118 -27.78 14.32 -30.03
N GLU A 119 -28.74 13.42 -29.82
CA GLU A 119 -29.69 12.99 -30.86
C GLU A 119 -30.57 14.16 -31.33
N GLU A 120 -31.05 14.98 -30.39
CA GLU A 120 -31.83 16.18 -30.70
C GLU A 120 -31.00 17.23 -31.45
N VAL A 121 -29.75 17.46 -31.04
CA VAL A 121 -28.80 18.32 -31.77
C VAL A 121 -28.60 17.81 -33.20
N ALA A 122 -28.42 16.49 -33.39
CA ALA A 122 -28.26 15.93 -34.72
C ALA A 122 -29.51 16.11 -35.59
N ARG A 123 -30.72 15.95 -35.01
CA ARG A 123 -31.99 16.16 -35.72
C ARG A 123 -32.15 17.63 -36.14
N LEU A 124 -32.02 18.56 -35.21
CA LEU A 124 -32.21 19.99 -35.47
C LEU A 124 -31.12 20.58 -36.36
N ALA A 125 -29.88 20.07 -36.28
CA ALA A 125 -28.83 20.47 -37.22
C ALA A 125 -29.13 20.01 -38.65
N ALA A 126 -29.66 18.79 -38.82
CA ALA A 126 -30.08 18.31 -40.14
C ALA A 126 -31.27 19.10 -40.69
N GLU A 127 -32.23 19.48 -39.83
CA GLU A 127 -33.37 20.32 -40.18
C GLU A 127 -32.93 21.74 -40.57
N ALA A 128 -32.05 22.37 -39.80
CA ALA A 128 -31.48 23.67 -40.12
C ALA A 128 -30.69 23.65 -41.44
N ALA A 129 -29.94 22.57 -41.71
CA ALA A 129 -29.22 22.41 -42.97
C ALA A 129 -30.18 22.31 -44.17
N ARG A 130 -31.30 21.58 -44.03
CA ARG A 130 -32.35 21.48 -45.05
C ARG A 130 -33.06 22.80 -45.27
N ALA A 131 -33.47 23.49 -44.20
CA ALA A 131 -34.12 24.79 -44.29
C ALA A 131 -33.23 25.84 -44.96
N ALA A 132 -31.92 25.82 -44.67
CA ALA A 132 -30.95 26.68 -45.34
C ALA A 132 -30.81 26.37 -46.84
N GLU A 133 -30.82 25.09 -47.23
CA GLU A 133 -30.79 24.68 -48.64
C GLU A 133 -32.09 25.06 -49.38
N GLU A 134 -33.25 24.90 -48.73
CA GLU A 134 -34.55 25.26 -49.27
C GLU A 134 -34.69 26.78 -49.43
N ALA A 135 -34.20 27.57 -48.47
CA ALA A 135 -34.19 29.03 -48.55
C ALA A 135 -33.37 29.57 -49.74
N GLN A 136 -32.32 28.87 -50.14
CA GLN A 136 -31.54 29.23 -51.34
C GLN A 136 -32.30 28.97 -52.65
N LYS A 137 -33.27 28.06 -52.65
CA LYS A 137 -34.03 27.63 -53.83
C LYS A 137 -35.46 28.19 -53.88
N ALA A 138 -35.91 28.84 -52.81
CA ALA A 138 -37.29 29.32 -52.65
C ALA A 138 -37.59 30.56 -53.51
N ALA A 139 -38.81 30.62 -54.06
CA ALA A 139 -39.33 31.80 -54.75
C ALA A 139 -39.74 32.91 -53.74
N ASP A 140 -40.26 32.55 -52.57
CA ASP A 140 -40.46 33.45 -51.44
C ASP A 140 -39.20 33.49 -50.57
N VAL A 141 -38.26 34.33 -50.97
CA VAL A 141 -36.95 34.46 -50.32
C VAL A 141 -37.08 34.93 -48.87
N ILE A 142 -37.98 35.88 -48.60
CA ILE A 142 -38.11 36.49 -47.26
C ILE A 142 -38.67 35.47 -46.28
N GLY A 143 -39.78 34.79 -46.62
CA GLY A 143 -40.37 33.76 -45.77
C GLY A 143 -39.39 32.62 -45.51
N ALA A 144 -38.71 32.12 -46.54
CA ALA A 144 -37.78 31.01 -46.41
C ALA A 144 -36.52 31.38 -45.61
N THR A 145 -36.03 32.62 -45.70
CA THR A 145 -34.92 33.09 -44.85
C THR A 145 -35.28 33.14 -43.38
N VAL A 146 -36.51 33.55 -43.03
CA VAL A 146 -36.96 33.60 -41.63
C VAL A 146 -37.08 32.18 -41.03
N GLU A 147 -37.60 31.23 -41.79
CA GLU A 147 -37.66 29.81 -41.39
C GLU A 147 -36.27 29.19 -41.22
N ALA A 148 -35.33 29.47 -42.13
CA ALA A 148 -33.95 29.02 -42.01
C ALA A 148 -33.24 29.62 -40.78
N GLU A 149 -33.47 30.90 -40.48
CA GLU A 149 -32.96 31.55 -39.27
C GLU A 149 -33.57 30.96 -37.99
N ALA A 150 -34.88 30.66 -37.99
CA ALA A 150 -35.56 30.02 -36.86
C ALA A 150 -35.01 28.60 -36.60
N ALA A 151 -34.81 27.80 -37.66
CA ALA A 151 -34.22 26.48 -37.56
C ALA A 151 -32.75 26.52 -37.08
N ALA A 152 -31.97 27.50 -37.55
CA ALA A 152 -30.59 27.71 -37.09
C ALA A 152 -30.53 28.08 -35.59
N ARG A 153 -31.43 28.96 -35.12
CA ARG A 153 -31.55 29.31 -33.69
C ARG A 153 -31.95 28.10 -32.84
N ALA A 154 -32.90 27.30 -33.31
CA ALA A 154 -33.32 26.07 -32.62
C ALA A 154 -32.15 25.07 -32.49
N ALA A 155 -31.34 24.90 -33.54
CA ALA A 155 -30.15 24.07 -33.51
C ALA A 155 -29.08 24.60 -32.52
N GLU A 156 -28.87 25.91 -32.45
CA GLU A 156 -27.95 26.53 -31.49
C GLU A 156 -28.41 26.35 -30.03
N GLU A 157 -29.71 26.54 -29.76
CA GLU A 157 -30.29 26.30 -28.43
C GLU A 157 -30.17 24.84 -28.00
N ALA A 158 -30.41 23.90 -28.92
CA ALA A 158 -30.22 22.49 -28.68
C ALA A 158 -28.74 22.15 -28.37
N GLN A 159 -27.78 22.78 -29.06
CA GLN A 159 -26.36 22.62 -28.75
C GLN A 159 -26.03 23.13 -27.34
N LYS A 160 -26.56 24.30 -26.95
CA LYS A 160 -26.39 24.83 -25.58
C LYS A 160 -27.02 23.90 -24.54
N ALA A 161 -28.19 23.33 -24.83
CA ALA A 161 -28.85 22.35 -23.96
C ALA A 161 -28.03 21.07 -23.81
N ALA A 162 -27.47 20.54 -24.91
CA ALA A 162 -26.59 19.37 -24.88
C ALA A 162 -25.32 19.60 -24.06
N GLN A 163 -24.68 20.76 -24.22
CA GLN A 163 -23.51 21.13 -23.40
C GLN A 163 -23.84 21.23 -21.90
N ARG A 164 -25.04 21.72 -21.55
CA ARG A 164 -25.51 21.78 -20.16
C ARG A 164 -25.79 20.38 -19.61
N ALA A 165 -26.43 19.51 -20.39
CA ALA A 165 -26.69 18.12 -20.01
C ALA A 165 -25.37 17.35 -19.80
N GLU A 166 -24.38 17.56 -20.68
CA GLU A 166 -23.06 16.95 -20.53
C GLU A 166 -22.32 17.46 -19.29
N LYS A 167 -22.53 18.71 -18.85
CA LYS A 167 -21.86 19.26 -17.65
C LYS A 167 -22.66 19.11 -16.36
N ALA A 168 -23.79 18.40 -16.38
CA ALA A 168 -24.61 18.20 -15.20
C ALA A 168 -23.79 17.53 -14.07
N PRO A 169 -23.89 18.01 -12.81
CA PRO A 169 -23.11 17.46 -11.72
C PRO A 169 -23.60 16.06 -11.33
N THR A 170 -22.70 15.09 -11.32
CA THR A 170 -22.94 13.72 -10.81
C THR A 170 -22.34 13.50 -9.42
N ASN A 171 -22.03 14.60 -8.72
CA ASN A 171 -21.32 14.59 -7.44
C ASN A 171 -22.25 15.04 -6.31
N LEU A 172 -21.90 14.66 -5.08
CA LEU A 172 -22.68 14.99 -3.87
C LEU A 172 -21.85 15.85 -2.93
N GLN A 173 -22.31 17.07 -2.64
CA GLN A 173 -21.72 17.89 -1.59
C GLN A 173 -22.24 17.43 -0.22
N SER A 174 -21.37 17.33 0.77
CA SER A 174 -21.78 17.00 2.13
C SER A 174 -22.45 18.21 2.79
N SER A 175 -23.56 17.99 3.48
CA SER A 175 -24.23 19.02 4.29
C SER A 175 -23.36 19.54 5.45
N MET A 176 -22.39 18.75 5.90
CA MET A 176 -21.49 19.08 7.00
C MET A 176 -20.21 19.80 6.56
N GLY A 177 -20.18 20.37 5.34
CA GLY A 177 -19.01 21.07 4.79
C GLY A 177 -17.83 20.14 4.43
N ALA A 178 -18.03 18.82 4.45
CA ALA A 178 -17.00 17.86 4.04
C ALA A 178 -16.85 17.80 2.51
N ARG A 179 -15.70 17.28 2.05
CA ARG A 179 -15.36 17.14 0.62
C ARG A 179 -16.47 16.43 -0.17
N THR A 180 -16.73 16.96 -1.37
CA THR A 180 -17.65 16.39 -2.35
C THR A 180 -17.33 14.93 -2.65
N LYS A 181 -18.37 14.09 -2.73
CA LYS A 181 -18.28 12.68 -3.12
C LYS A 181 -18.54 12.55 -4.61
N SER A 182 -17.60 11.95 -5.32
CA SER A 182 -17.70 11.62 -6.74
C SER A 182 -17.26 10.18 -6.98
N LEU A 183 -17.70 9.61 -8.10
CA LEU A 183 -17.15 8.35 -8.58
C LEU A 183 -15.67 8.51 -8.94
N ARG A 184 -14.89 7.45 -8.70
CA ARG A 184 -13.48 7.39 -9.06
C ARG A 184 -13.25 6.16 -9.93
N THR A 185 -12.55 6.36 -11.04
CA THR A 185 -12.08 5.26 -11.88
C THR A 185 -10.85 4.64 -11.25
N VAL A 186 -10.92 3.34 -10.94
CA VAL A 186 -9.79 2.57 -10.43
C VAL A 186 -9.48 1.48 -11.44
N TRP A 187 -8.27 1.48 -11.98
CA TRP A 187 -7.79 0.46 -12.89
C TRP A 187 -7.34 -0.76 -12.08
N ARG A 188 -7.88 -1.93 -12.39
CA ARG A 188 -7.45 -3.21 -11.82
C ARG A 188 -7.06 -4.15 -12.95
N ALA A 189 -5.91 -4.80 -12.80
CA ALA A 189 -5.46 -5.82 -13.72
C ALA A 189 -5.94 -7.20 -13.25
N ARG A 190 -6.48 -8.00 -14.17
CA ARG A 190 -6.70 -9.44 -13.97
C ARG A 190 -5.65 -10.16 -14.80
N VAL A 191 -4.78 -10.93 -14.15
CA VAL A 191 -3.81 -11.78 -14.85
C VAL A 191 -4.56 -12.96 -15.45
N THR A 192 -4.54 -13.08 -16.77
CA THR A 192 -5.17 -14.19 -17.52
C THR A 192 -4.20 -15.31 -17.83
N ASN A 193 -2.92 -14.97 -18.05
CA ASN A 193 -1.84 -15.92 -18.26
C ASN A 193 -0.71 -15.63 -17.27
N HIS A 194 -0.59 -16.48 -16.26
CA HIS A 194 0.41 -16.32 -15.20
C HIS A 194 1.84 -16.49 -15.69
N ALA A 195 2.10 -17.39 -16.64
CA ALA A 195 3.44 -17.61 -17.18
C ALA A 195 3.91 -16.36 -17.96
N ALA A 196 3.06 -15.81 -18.82
CA ALA A 196 3.38 -14.59 -19.56
C ALA A 196 3.56 -13.38 -18.63
N ALA A 197 2.73 -13.26 -17.59
CA ALA A 197 2.88 -12.20 -16.59
C ALA A 197 4.18 -12.35 -15.79
N LEU A 198 4.55 -13.57 -15.39
CA LEU A 198 5.81 -13.83 -14.70
C LEU A 198 7.01 -13.48 -15.57
N TRP A 199 6.98 -13.85 -16.86
CA TRP A 199 7.99 -13.41 -17.83
C TRP A 199 8.06 -11.89 -17.95
N HIS A 200 6.94 -11.19 -17.97
CA HIS A 200 6.97 -9.72 -18.00
C HIS A 200 7.59 -9.12 -16.71
N PHE A 201 7.30 -9.71 -15.55
CA PHE A 201 7.76 -9.21 -14.24
C PHE A 201 9.04 -9.88 -13.72
N HIS A 202 9.73 -10.72 -14.50
CA HIS A 202 10.83 -11.56 -14.00
C HIS A 202 12.03 -10.75 -13.47
N LYS A 203 12.17 -9.48 -13.87
CA LYS A 203 13.22 -8.56 -13.39
C LYS A 203 12.78 -7.67 -12.23
N HIS A 204 11.53 -7.77 -11.79
CA HIS A 204 11.02 -6.93 -10.73
C HIS A 204 11.67 -7.34 -9.40
N PRO A 205 12.16 -6.39 -8.57
CA PRO A 205 12.86 -6.70 -7.32
C PRO A 205 12.10 -7.65 -6.40
N ASP A 206 10.79 -7.45 -6.24
CA ASP A 206 9.95 -8.31 -5.40
C ASP A 206 9.82 -9.75 -5.91
N VAL A 207 9.87 -9.94 -7.23
CA VAL A 207 9.81 -11.28 -7.84
C VAL A 207 11.13 -12.00 -7.60
N ILE A 208 12.27 -11.32 -7.80
CA ILE A 208 13.61 -11.85 -7.52
C ILE A 208 13.73 -12.23 -6.04
N ALA A 209 13.37 -11.33 -5.12
CA ALA A 209 13.41 -11.59 -3.69
C ALA A 209 12.51 -12.77 -3.28
N THR A 210 11.36 -12.94 -3.96
CA THR A 210 10.48 -14.09 -3.74
C THR A 210 11.13 -15.39 -4.20
N ILE A 211 11.80 -15.39 -5.35
CA ILE A 211 12.52 -16.56 -5.89
C ILE A 211 13.68 -16.94 -4.96
N GLU A 212 14.51 -15.98 -4.54
CA GLU A 212 15.62 -16.21 -3.60
C GLU A 212 15.14 -16.78 -2.26
N ARG A 213 14.02 -16.27 -1.74
CA ARG A 213 13.41 -16.76 -0.50
C ARG A 213 12.94 -18.21 -0.64
N LEU A 214 12.31 -18.56 -1.77
CA LEU A 214 11.85 -19.93 -2.04
C LEU A 214 13.06 -20.87 -2.21
N ALA A 215 14.04 -20.49 -3.00
CA ALA A 215 15.28 -21.24 -3.21
C ALA A 215 16.03 -21.48 -1.89
N SER A 216 16.12 -20.47 -1.02
CA SER A 216 16.75 -20.59 0.31
C SER A 216 15.95 -21.49 1.26
N ALA A 217 14.62 -21.53 1.13
CA ALA A 217 13.78 -22.42 1.93
C ALA A 217 13.96 -23.89 1.51
N GLU A 218 14.01 -24.14 0.19
CA GLU A 218 14.29 -25.46 -0.37
C GLU A 218 15.72 -25.92 -0.07
N ALA A 219 16.71 -25.02 -0.15
CA ALA A 219 18.08 -25.31 0.27
C ALA A 219 18.16 -25.82 1.71
N ARG A 220 17.43 -25.20 2.64
CA ARG A 220 17.39 -25.64 4.05
C ARG A 220 16.73 -27.02 4.24
N ALA A 221 15.72 -27.34 3.43
CA ALA A 221 15.02 -28.61 3.53
C ALA A 221 15.80 -29.77 2.87
N GLU A 222 16.36 -29.52 1.69
CA GLU A 222 16.94 -30.55 0.83
C GLU A 222 18.45 -30.72 1.01
N ALA A 223 19.21 -29.68 1.40
CA ALA A 223 20.67 -29.78 1.49
C ALA A 223 21.14 -30.86 2.49
N ALA A 224 20.36 -31.13 3.55
CA ALA A 224 20.64 -32.19 4.50
C ALA A 224 20.45 -33.61 3.91
N HIS A 225 19.50 -33.78 2.99
CA HIS A 225 19.17 -35.07 2.38
C HIS A 225 20.01 -35.35 1.14
N ASN A 226 20.30 -34.32 0.34
CA ASN A 226 21.00 -34.43 -0.95
C ASN A 226 22.49 -34.08 -0.87
N LYS A 227 23.08 -34.09 0.34
CA LYS A 227 24.51 -33.79 0.57
C LYS A 227 24.95 -32.45 -0.05
N GLY A 228 24.08 -31.45 -0.04
CA GLY A 228 24.36 -30.11 -0.60
C GLY A 228 24.31 -30.02 -2.13
N ILE A 229 23.82 -31.02 -2.85
CA ILE A 229 23.59 -30.92 -4.31
C ILE A 229 22.27 -30.20 -4.55
N SER A 230 22.30 -29.13 -5.37
CA SER A 230 21.09 -28.41 -5.77
C SER A 230 20.26 -29.22 -6.77
N THR A 231 19.00 -29.44 -6.43
CA THR A 231 17.99 -30.06 -7.31
C THR A 231 17.39 -29.04 -8.30
N ILE A 232 17.58 -27.73 -8.05
CA ILE A 232 16.89 -26.65 -8.75
C ILE A 232 17.80 -26.08 -9.86
N PRO A 233 17.35 -26.07 -11.14
CA PRO A 233 18.12 -25.47 -12.22
C PRO A 233 18.45 -23.98 -11.96
N GLY A 234 19.73 -23.63 -12.00
CA GLY A 234 20.21 -22.25 -11.83
C GLY A 234 20.36 -21.77 -10.38
N VAL A 235 20.23 -22.65 -9.38
CA VAL A 235 20.49 -22.36 -7.96
C VAL A 235 21.66 -23.23 -7.48
N GLU A 236 22.55 -22.66 -6.67
CA GLU A 236 23.65 -23.38 -6.02
C GLU A 236 23.44 -23.41 -4.50
N PHE A 237 23.63 -24.57 -3.87
CA PHE A 237 23.62 -24.71 -2.42
C PHE A 237 25.06 -24.69 -1.89
N TYR A 238 25.35 -23.86 -0.88
CA TYR A 238 26.66 -23.79 -0.24
C TYR A 238 26.55 -24.01 1.28
N PRO A 239 27.43 -24.84 1.88
CA PRO A 239 27.43 -25.07 3.32
C PRO A 239 28.22 -23.98 4.05
N GLU A 240 27.55 -23.23 4.91
CA GLU A 240 28.18 -22.29 5.84
C GLU A 240 28.13 -22.89 7.26
N ARG A 241 29.29 -23.18 7.86
CA ARG A 241 29.40 -23.72 9.24
C ARG A 241 29.75 -22.60 10.20
N THR A 242 28.78 -22.18 10.99
CA THR A 242 28.94 -21.17 12.05
C THR A 242 28.85 -21.82 13.43
N ALA A 243 29.45 -21.19 14.45
CA ALA A 243 29.31 -21.64 15.84
C ALA A 243 27.83 -21.56 16.26
N ALA A 244 27.39 -22.56 17.05
CA ALA A 244 26.01 -22.69 17.52
C ALA A 244 25.67 -21.72 18.65
#